data_AF-A0A0D7DZ74-F1
#
_entry.id   AF-A0A0D7DZ74-F1
#
_cell.length_a   1.000
_cell.length_b   1.000
_cell.length_c   1.000
_cell.angle_alpha   90.00
_cell.angle_beta   90.00
_cell.angle_gamma   90.00
#
_symmetry.space_group_name_H-M   'P 1'
#
loop_
_entity.id
_entity.type
_entity.pdbx_description
1 polymer ?
#
loop_
_entity_poly.entity_id
_entity_poly.type
_entity_poly.pdbx_seq_one_letter_code
_entity_poly.pdbx_strand_id
1 'polypeptide(L)'
;EGLAADGAPLHPMQEAFREHHGLQCGFCTPGMIMTAVDLVHRKGHELSDHTIREELEGNLCRCTGYQNIVLSIAAGAKAMANSDPA
;
A
#
# COMPACT_ATOMS: atom_id res chain seq x y z
N GLU A 1 -12.69 1.85 0.14
CA GLU A 1 -13.81 1.72 -0.83
C GLU A 1 -13.65 2.66 -2.01
N GLY A 2 -13.20 3.91 -1.84
CA GLY A 2 -13.05 4.88 -2.95
C GLY A 2 -11.87 4.68 -3.92
N LEU A 3 -11.06 3.62 -3.80
CA LEU A 3 -9.89 3.40 -4.65
C LEU A 3 -10.17 2.57 -5.91
N ALA A 4 -11.29 1.84 -5.94
CA ALA A 4 -11.74 1.09 -7.10
C ALA A 4 -13.26 1.26 -7.20
N ALA A 5 -13.76 1.53 -8.41
CA ALA A 5 -15.21 1.57 -8.66
C ALA A 5 -15.81 0.16 -8.54
N ASP A 6 -17.12 0.08 -8.28
CA ASP A 6 -17.81 -1.21 -8.17
C ASP A 6 -17.64 -2.04 -9.45
N GLY A 7 -17.12 -3.26 -9.29
CA GLY A 7 -16.85 -4.19 -10.40
C GLY A 7 -15.61 -3.86 -11.24
N ALA A 8 -14.87 -2.78 -10.93
CA ALA A 8 -13.59 -2.49 -11.55
C ALA A 8 -12.46 -3.34 -10.95
N PRO A 9 -11.32 -3.48 -11.65
CA PRO A 9 -10.10 -4.05 -11.07
C PRO A 9 -9.69 -3.31 -9.79
N LEU A 10 -9.01 -4.03 -8.89
CA LEU A 10 -8.45 -3.44 -7.68
C LEU A 10 -7.45 -2.33 -8.03
N HIS A 11 -7.39 -1.31 -7.18
CA HIS A 11 -6.33 -0.31 -7.24
C HIS A 11 -4.96 -0.99 -7.11
N PRO A 12 -3.91 -0.53 -7.82
CA PRO A 12 -2.59 -1.17 -7.77
C PRO A 12 -2.06 -1.41 -6.36
N MET A 13 -2.28 -0.46 -5.44
CA MET A 13 -1.93 -0.63 -4.02
C MET A 13 -2.73 -1.74 -3.33
N GLN A 14 -4.03 -1.88 -3.61
CA GLN A 14 -4.86 -2.96 -3.05
C GLN A 14 -4.39 -4.33 -3.58
N GLU A 15 -4.08 -4.39 -4.87
CA GLU A 15 -3.55 -5.59 -5.52
C GLU A 15 -2.20 -6.01 -4.91
N ALA A 16 -1.28 -5.07 -4.70
CA ALA A 16 0.01 -5.36 -4.09
C ALA A 16 -0.09 -5.88 -2.64
N PHE A 17 -1.08 -5.43 -1.86
CA PHE A 17 -1.36 -6.01 -0.54
C PHE A 17 -1.86 -7.47 -0.62
N ARG A 18 -2.61 -7.81 -1.68
CA ARG A 18 -3.08 -9.17 -1.95
C ARG A 18 -1.92 -10.08 -2.38
N GLU A 19 -1.13 -9.64 -3.36
CA GLU A 19 -0.05 -10.44 -3.96
C GLU A 19 1.13 -10.68 -3.01
N HIS A 20 1.50 -9.68 -2.21
CA HIS A 20 2.64 -9.78 -1.30
C HIS A 20 2.26 -10.22 0.12
N HIS A 21 1.04 -10.71 0.32
CA HIS A 21 0.54 -11.15 1.64
C HIS A 21 0.70 -10.07 2.72
N GLY A 22 0.39 -8.81 2.36
CA GLY A 22 0.44 -7.64 3.24
C GLY A 22 -0.71 -7.58 4.25
N LEU A 23 -1.62 -8.56 4.25
CA LEU A 23 -2.74 -8.66 5.18
C LEU A 23 -2.91 -10.08 5.75
N GLN A 24 -3.43 -10.15 6.98
CA GLN A 24 -3.87 -11.40 7.61
C GLN A 24 -5.30 -11.22 8.14
N CYS A 25 -5.48 -10.70 9.36
CA CYS A 25 -6.81 -10.45 9.93
C CYS A 25 -7.60 -9.35 9.19
N GLY A 26 -6.93 -8.53 8.37
CA GLY A 26 -7.54 -7.50 7.52
C GLY A 26 -7.94 -6.19 8.22
N PHE A 27 -8.02 -6.17 9.56
CA PHE A 27 -8.57 -5.01 10.27
C PHE A 27 -7.80 -3.70 10.04
N CYS A 28 -6.46 -3.75 10.07
CA CYS A 28 -5.62 -2.56 9.82
C CYS A 28 -5.44 -2.24 8.34
N THR A 29 -5.82 -3.13 7.43
CA THR A 29 -5.48 -3.05 6.00
C THR A 29 -6.02 -1.80 5.32
N PRO A 30 -7.27 -1.34 5.57
CA PRO A 30 -7.74 -0.09 4.98
C PRO A 30 -6.88 1.12 5.34
N GLY A 31 -6.49 1.26 6.62
CA GLY A 31 -5.63 2.37 7.08
C GLY A 31 -4.22 2.31 6.47
N MET A 32 -3.65 1.11 6.37
CA MET A 32 -2.36 0.87 5.71
C MET A 32 -2.39 1.28 4.23
N ILE A 33 -3.42 0.87 3.50
CA ILE A 33 -3.57 1.17 2.06
C ILE A 33 -3.75 2.67 1.84
N MET A 34 -4.59 3.34 2.63
CA MET A 34 -4.80 4.78 2.48
C MET A 34 -3.52 5.58 2.79
N THR A 35 -2.79 5.19 3.84
CA THR A 35 -1.48 5.79 4.17
C THR A 35 -0.48 5.57 3.04
N ALA A 36 -0.44 4.37 2.46
CA ALA A 36 0.46 4.05 1.37
C ALA A 36 0.17 4.84 0.08
N VAL A 37 -1.10 5.01 -0.27
CA VAL A 37 -1.51 5.83 -1.43
C VAL A 37 -1.12 7.29 -1.21
N ASP A 38 -1.41 7.85 -0.04
CA ASP A 38 -1.01 9.22 0.32
C ASP A 38 0.52 9.39 0.30
N LEU A 39 1.27 8.41 0.81
CA LEU A 39 2.73 8.39 0.76
C LEU A 39 3.25 8.49 -0.67
N VAL A 40 2.70 7.71 -1.60
CA VAL A 40 3.10 7.74 -3.02
C VAL A 40 2.79 9.09 -3.65
N HIS A 41 1.61 9.68 -3.38
CA HIS A 41 1.29 11.02 -3.89
C HIS A 41 2.23 12.11 -3.37
N ARG A 42 2.70 12.00 -2.12
CA ARG A 42 3.61 12.99 -1.52
C ARG A 42 5.07 12.81 -1.89
N LYS A 43 5.54 11.57 -2.05
CA LYS A 43 6.97 11.25 -2.17
C LYS A 43 7.36 10.60 -3.50
N GLY A 44 6.39 10.28 -4.35
CA GLY A 44 6.60 9.63 -5.65
C GLY A 44 6.59 8.10 -5.57
N HIS A 45 6.84 7.49 -6.72
CA HIS A 45 6.68 6.04 -6.93
C HIS A 45 7.89 5.20 -6.50
N GLU A 46 9.06 5.83 -6.32
CA GLU A 46 10.30 5.17 -5.89
C GLU A 46 10.50 5.40 -4.39
N LEU A 47 10.05 4.45 -3.59
CA LEU A 47 10.12 4.50 -2.12
C LEU A 47 11.14 3.49 -1.58
N SER A 48 11.93 3.92 -0.60
CA SER A 48 12.82 3.02 0.14
C SER A 48 12.08 2.35 1.31
N ASP A 49 12.50 1.14 1.69
CA ASP A 49 11.98 0.43 2.87
C ASP A 49 12.05 1.28 4.14
N HIS A 50 13.11 2.08 4.30
CA HIS A 50 13.28 2.98 5.42
C HIS A 50 12.17 4.04 5.44
N THR A 51 11.98 4.74 4.32
CA THR A 51 10.93 5.76 4.17
C THR A 51 9.56 5.19 4.44
N ILE A 52 9.27 3.99 3.93
CA ILE A 52 7.97 3.33 4.16
C ILE A 52 7.77 3.05 5.64
N ARG A 53 8.78 2.54 6.34
CA ARG A 53 8.68 2.22 7.78
C ARG A 53 8.45 3.45 8.64
N GLU A 54 9.15 4.55 8.38
CA GLU A 54 8.96 5.82 9.09
C GLU A 54 7.53 6.34 8.90
N GLU A 55 6.98 6.24 7.69
CA GLU A 55 5.63 6.75 7.38
C GLU A 55 4.52 5.82 7.93
N LEU A 56 4.87 4.60 8.35
CA LEU A 56 3.96 3.65 8.98
C LEU A 56 3.92 3.75 10.51
N GLU A 57 4.65 4.66 11.15
CA GLU A 57 4.68 4.79 12.63
C GLU A 57 3.28 4.96 13.26
N GLY A 58 2.35 5.59 12.53
CA GLY A 58 0.95 5.78 12.95
C GLY A 58 0.00 4.60 12.65
N ASN A 59 0.45 3.56 11.95
CA ASN A 59 -0.38 2.45 11.50
C ASN A 59 0.01 1.15 12.20
N LEU A 60 -0.82 0.72 13.16
CA LEU A 60 -0.52 -0.47 13.96
C LEU A 60 -1.07 -1.75 13.31
N CYS A 61 -0.22 -2.76 13.20
CA CYS A 61 -0.60 -4.12 12.83
C CYS A 61 -0.10 -5.13 13.87
N ARG A 62 -0.98 -6.04 14.29
CA ARG A 62 -0.63 -7.11 15.24
C ARG A 62 -0.29 -8.45 14.57
N CYS A 63 -0.68 -8.65 13.33
CA CYS A 63 -0.67 -9.98 12.71
C CYS A 63 0.51 -10.18 11.73
N THR A 64 0.83 -9.18 10.90
CA THR A 64 1.74 -9.37 9.75
C THR A 64 3.23 -9.27 10.08
N GLY A 65 3.60 -8.62 11.19
CA GLY A 65 4.99 -8.31 11.50
C GLY A 65 5.63 -7.25 10.56
N TYR A 66 4.82 -6.48 9.83
CA TYR A 66 5.18 -5.36 8.95
C TYR A 66 6.02 -5.66 7.71
N GLN A 67 6.84 -6.71 7.67
CA GLN A 67 7.73 -6.97 6.54
C GLN A 67 6.96 -7.02 5.20
N ASN A 68 5.89 -7.80 5.14
CA ASN A 68 5.08 -7.93 3.93
C ASN A 68 4.28 -6.66 3.60
N ILE A 69 3.93 -5.86 4.60
CA ILE A 69 3.29 -4.55 4.38
C ILE A 69 4.27 -3.62 3.65
N VAL A 70 5.53 -3.57 4.10
CA VAL A 70 6.58 -2.75 3.46
C VAL A 70 6.79 -3.18 2.02
N LEU A 71 6.88 -4.49 1.76
CA LEU A 71 6.99 -5.04 0.40
C LEU A 71 5.78 -4.69 -0.48
N SER A 72 4.56 -4.85 0.05
CA SER A 72 3.33 -4.46 -0.64
C SER A 72 3.32 -2.98 -1.03
N ILE A 73 3.76 -2.10 -0.14
CA ILE A 73 3.78 -0.66 -0.41
C ILE A 73 4.80 -0.32 -1.49
N ALA A 74 6.00 -0.87 -1.41
CA ALA A 74 7.04 -0.65 -2.42
C ALA A 74 6.61 -1.15 -3.81
N ALA A 75 5.97 -2.33 -3.88
CA ALA A 75 5.44 -2.88 -5.13
C ALA A 75 4.25 -2.04 -5.66
N GLY A 76 3.31 -1.68 -4.78
CA GLY A 76 2.15 -0.86 -5.13
C GLY A 76 2.54 0.52 -5.64
N ALA A 77 3.56 1.15 -5.03
CA ALA A 77 4.09 2.45 -5.46
C ALA A 77 4.60 2.41 -6.91
N LYS A 78 5.38 1.38 -7.25
CA LYS A 78 5.86 1.15 -8.62
C LYS A 78 4.74 0.84 -9.60
N ALA A 79 3.75 0.06 -9.18
CA ALA A 79 2.61 -0.27 -10.02
C ALA A 79 1.72 0.95 -10.32
N MET A 80 1.57 1.86 -9.35
CA MET A 80 0.87 3.14 -9.56
C MET A 80 1.52 4.01 -10.64
N ALA A 81 2.86 4.00 -10.79
CA ALA A 81 3.56 4.77 -11.83
C ALA A 81 3.12 4.39 -13.25
N ASN A 82 2.77 3.12 -13.47
CA ASN A 82 2.29 2.62 -14.77
C ASN A 82 0.79 2.88 -14.99
N SER A 83 0.09 3.33 -13.94
CA SER A 83 -1.36 3.52 -13.90
C SER A 83 -1.75 5.00 -14.03
N ASP A 84 -0.89 5.90 -13.55
CA ASP A 84 -1.11 7.33 -13.59
C ASP A 84 -0.85 7.88 -15.00
N PRO A 85 -1.77 8.68 -15.57
CA PRO A 85 -1.49 9.37 -16.83
C PRO A 85 -0.36 10.38 -16.60
N ALA A 86 0.66 10.32 -17.44
CA ALA A 86 1.81 11.23 -17.44
C ALA A 86 1.41 12.71 -17.58
#